data_AF-A0A2E6Q160-F1
#
_entry.id   AF-A0A2E6Q160-F1
#
_cell.length_a   1.000
_cell.length_b   1.000
_cell.length_c   1.000
_cell.angle_alpha   90.00
_cell.angle_beta   90.00
_cell.angle_gamma   90.00
#
_symmetry.space_group_name_H-M   'P 1'
#
loop_
_entity.id
_entity.type
_entity.pdbx_description
1 polymer ?
#
loop_
_entity_poly.entity_id
_entity_poly.type
_entity_poly.pdbx_seq_one_letter_code
_entity_poly.pdbx_strand_id
1 'polypeptide(L)'
;MFSRMDMVTQLVGLAQAWEGLPWLFPALCLAVGGVLGRYVIPWSSDGMADELAGLVGRKMGRRYRTLAVNAGTNFPELLLMGYALLIGHWGGIGNPLGSNLANIYLVLLIAPLWIAVTGPSGGFGRLKSEFKLVKKHVIAALVLWLFATIAMRSLASDGEGQLQAANAGVSLALCAVGFFGFLIWARRDRRRNPEVYEGDDGFSSAGNFKRLLRMLLVLGISSAAINWIFLAVSELYSDSLSQLFGVRTFAYLHYFVGSLVTSLPELTVATRALRRDTTPSANLALAGASVSNATNLGIAMLGILLALLFQISGE
;
A
#
# COMPACT_ATOMS: atom_id res chain seq x y z
N MET A 1 12.51 -19.15 26.62
CA MET A 1 13.35 -18.27 25.78
C MET A 1 13.37 -18.87 24.37
N PHE A 2 12.28 -18.72 23.62
CA PHE A 2 12.23 -19.13 22.22
C PHE A 2 12.92 -18.03 21.42
N SER A 3 14.07 -18.33 20.82
CA SER A 3 14.67 -17.46 19.81
C SER A 3 13.69 -17.41 18.64
N ARG A 4 12.87 -16.36 18.55
CA ARG A 4 12.03 -16.11 17.38
C ARG A 4 12.97 -15.70 16.25
N MET A 5 13.51 -16.67 15.52
CA MET A 5 14.13 -16.39 14.23
C MET A 5 13.03 -15.86 13.32
N ASP A 6 13.11 -14.58 12.97
CA ASP A 6 12.22 -14.00 11.98
C ASP A 6 12.52 -14.60 10.58
N MET A 7 11.56 -14.49 9.66
CA MET A 7 11.70 -15.03 8.31
C MET A 7 12.87 -14.41 7.54
N VAL A 8 13.27 -13.18 7.87
CA VAL A 8 14.39 -12.48 7.23
C VAL A 8 15.70 -13.17 7.61
N THR A 9 15.92 -13.45 8.89
CA THR A 9 17.08 -14.18 9.42
C THR A 9 17.19 -15.56 8.78
N GLN A 10 16.07 -16.26 8.58
CA GLN A 10 16.06 -17.55 7.89
C GLN A 10 16.49 -17.45 6.42
N LEU A 11 16.03 -16.42 5.71
CA LEU A 11 16.42 -16.16 4.32
C LEU A 11 17.90 -15.76 4.20
N VAL A 12 18.40 -14.95 5.12
CA VAL A 12 19.82 -14.56 5.21
C VAL A 12 20.68 -15.79 5.47
N GLY A 13 20.31 -16.63 6.43
CA GLY A 13 21.03 -17.88 6.73
C GLY A 13 21.01 -18.87 5.55
N LEU A 14 19.90 -18.95 4.81
CA LEU A 14 19.82 -19.75 3.59
C LEU A 14 20.75 -19.23 2.49
N ALA A 15 20.84 -17.90 2.31
CA ALA A 15 21.75 -17.30 1.34
C ALA A 15 23.22 -17.57 1.70
N GLN A 16 23.58 -17.45 2.98
CA GLN A 16 24.92 -17.75 3.49
C GLN A 16 25.29 -19.23 3.31
N ALA A 17 24.33 -20.15 3.50
CA ALA A 17 24.54 -21.56 3.21
C ALA A 17 24.85 -21.87 1.72
N TRP A 18 24.59 -20.91 0.82
CA TRP A 18 24.86 -21.00 -0.62
C TRP A 18 25.98 -20.08 -1.09
N GLU A 19 26.91 -19.67 -0.21
CA GLU A 19 28.06 -18.82 -0.59
C GLU A 19 28.87 -19.36 -1.78
N GLY A 20 28.93 -20.67 -1.97
CA GLY A 20 29.57 -21.31 -3.13
C GLY A 20 28.86 -21.10 -4.48
N LEU A 21 27.63 -20.59 -4.49
CA LEU A 21 26.81 -20.30 -5.67
C LEU A 21 26.14 -18.92 -5.52
N PRO A 22 26.89 -17.82 -5.62
CA PRO A 22 26.42 -16.47 -5.25
C PRO A 22 25.26 -15.95 -6.10
N TRP A 23 25.02 -16.54 -7.28
CA TRP A 23 23.91 -16.19 -8.16
C TRP A 23 22.60 -16.93 -7.84
N LEU A 24 22.65 -18.02 -7.06
CA LEU A 24 21.49 -18.87 -6.80
C LEU A 24 20.41 -18.14 -5.98
N PHE A 25 20.81 -17.49 -4.89
CA PHE A 25 19.87 -16.74 -4.04
C PHE A 25 19.22 -15.56 -4.79
N PRO A 26 19.96 -14.68 -5.49
CA PRO A 26 19.35 -13.65 -6.34
C PRO A 26 18.41 -14.20 -7.41
N ALA A 27 18.77 -15.30 -8.08
CA ALA A 27 17.93 -15.93 -9.11
C ALA A 27 16.61 -16.46 -8.53
N LEU A 28 16.65 -17.09 -7.35
CA LEU A 28 15.45 -17.56 -6.65
C LEU A 28 14.58 -16.38 -6.19
N CYS A 29 15.17 -15.32 -5.64
CA CYS A 29 14.45 -14.11 -5.26
C CYS A 29 13.74 -13.47 -6.47
N LEU A 30 14.42 -13.39 -7.62
CA LEU A 30 13.83 -12.90 -8.87
C LEU A 30 12.70 -13.81 -9.38
N ALA A 31 12.89 -15.13 -9.32
CA ALA A 31 11.87 -16.10 -9.75
C ALA A 31 10.62 -16.02 -8.86
N VAL A 32 10.79 -16.07 -7.54
CA VAL A 32 9.68 -16.02 -6.58
C VAL A 32 9.01 -14.66 -6.61
N GLY A 33 9.78 -13.57 -6.51
CA GLY A 33 9.25 -12.21 -6.59
C GLY A 33 8.55 -11.93 -7.92
N GLY A 34 9.11 -12.42 -9.03
CA GLY A 34 8.51 -12.34 -10.35
C GLY A 34 7.18 -13.08 -10.46
N VAL A 35 7.10 -14.33 -9.95
CA VAL A 35 5.85 -15.11 -9.95
C VAL A 35 4.79 -14.45 -9.06
N LEU A 36 5.17 -14.02 -7.86
CA LEU A 36 4.26 -13.37 -6.93
C LEU A 36 3.72 -12.05 -7.50
N GLY A 37 4.61 -11.18 -7.98
CA GLY A 37 4.26 -9.87 -8.55
C GLY A 37 3.49 -9.97 -9.87
N ARG A 38 3.81 -10.95 -10.73
CA ARG A 38 3.19 -11.06 -12.06
C ARG A 38 1.84 -11.77 -12.05
N TYR A 39 1.66 -12.76 -11.17
CA TYR A 39 0.50 -13.64 -11.20
C TYR A 39 -0.30 -13.63 -9.90
N VAL A 40 0.35 -13.83 -8.76
CA VAL A 40 -0.36 -14.07 -7.49
C VAL A 40 -1.01 -12.79 -6.97
N ILE A 41 -0.24 -11.70 -6.84
CA ILE A 41 -0.75 -10.41 -6.36
C ILE A 41 -1.87 -9.88 -7.28
N PRO A 42 -1.72 -9.89 -8.62
CA PRO A 42 -2.82 -9.51 -9.50
C PRO A 42 -4.08 -10.36 -9.31
N TRP A 43 -3.94 -11.69 -9.27
CA TRP A 43 -5.06 -12.61 -9.10
C TRP A 43 -5.79 -12.41 -7.75
N SER A 44 -5.03 -12.29 -6.66
CA SER A 44 -5.61 -12.08 -5.33
C SER A 44 -6.20 -10.68 -5.17
N SER A 45 -5.57 -9.65 -5.74
CA SER A 45 -6.09 -8.26 -5.71
C SER A 45 -7.40 -8.15 -6.49
N ASP A 46 -7.45 -8.74 -7.69
CA ASP A 46 -8.66 -8.76 -8.51
C ASP A 46 -9.79 -9.54 -7.86
N GLY A 47 -9.48 -10.72 -7.30
CA GLY A 47 -10.45 -11.52 -6.56
C GLY A 47 -10.96 -10.81 -5.31
N MET A 48 -10.08 -10.16 -4.55
CA MET A 48 -10.45 -9.34 -3.38
C MET A 48 -11.35 -8.19 -3.79
N ALA A 49 -10.97 -7.42 -4.83
CA ALA A 49 -11.71 -6.26 -5.29
C ALA A 49 -13.13 -6.63 -5.75
N ASP A 50 -13.28 -7.71 -6.53
CA ASP A 50 -14.57 -8.15 -7.04
C ASP A 50 -15.51 -8.62 -5.90
N GLU A 51 -15.00 -9.44 -4.98
CA GLU A 51 -15.80 -9.92 -3.85
C GLU A 51 -16.16 -8.81 -2.84
N LEU A 52 -15.23 -7.89 -2.59
CA LEU A 52 -15.45 -6.74 -1.72
C LEU A 52 -16.46 -5.77 -2.33
N ALA A 53 -16.33 -5.48 -3.62
CA ALA A 53 -17.29 -4.66 -4.36
C ALA A 53 -18.69 -5.30 -4.36
N GLY A 54 -18.80 -6.63 -4.48
CA GLY A 54 -20.07 -7.34 -4.40
C GLY A 54 -20.72 -7.26 -3.01
N LEU A 55 -19.94 -7.51 -1.94
CA LEU A 55 -20.43 -7.46 -0.56
C LEU A 55 -20.88 -6.05 -0.16
N VAL A 56 -20.07 -5.04 -0.45
CA VAL A 56 -20.39 -3.64 -0.14
C VAL A 56 -21.52 -3.13 -1.03
N GLY A 57 -21.53 -3.50 -2.31
CA GLY A 57 -22.61 -3.16 -3.23
C GLY A 57 -23.98 -3.63 -2.74
N ARG A 58 -24.07 -4.88 -2.24
CA ARG A 58 -25.32 -5.42 -1.68
C ARG A 58 -25.73 -4.80 -0.34
N LYS A 59 -24.78 -4.57 0.58
CA LYS A 59 -25.11 -4.14 1.95
C LYS A 59 -25.21 -2.63 2.13
N MET A 60 -24.41 -1.86 1.40
CA MET A 60 -24.26 -0.41 1.58
C MET A 60 -24.63 0.39 0.33
N GLY A 61 -24.75 -0.28 -0.82
CA GLY A 61 -25.08 0.34 -2.11
C GLY A 61 -23.85 0.59 -2.98
N ARG A 62 -24.08 0.69 -4.30
CA ARG A 62 -23.03 0.80 -5.33
C ARG A 62 -22.06 1.96 -5.12
N ARG A 63 -22.58 3.10 -4.64
CA ARG A 63 -21.81 4.33 -4.38
C ARG A 63 -20.63 4.18 -3.40
N TYR A 64 -20.55 3.09 -2.65
CA TYR A 64 -19.45 2.81 -1.71
C TYR A 64 -18.40 1.82 -2.25
N ARG A 65 -18.65 1.19 -3.41
CA ARG A 65 -17.76 0.14 -3.95
C ARG A 65 -16.36 0.69 -4.23
N THR A 66 -16.24 1.84 -4.88
CA THR A 66 -14.95 2.48 -5.16
C THR A 66 -14.13 2.75 -3.89
N LEU A 67 -14.79 3.21 -2.82
CA LEU A 67 -14.12 3.48 -1.54
C LEU A 67 -13.67 2.18 -0.89
N ALA A 68 -14.53 1.17 -0.87
CA ALA A 68 -14.22 -0.11 -0.26
C ALA A 68 -13.09 -0.84 -0.99
N VAL A 69 -13.15 -0.91 -2.32
CA VAL A 69 -12.11 -1.57 -3.14
C VAL A 69 -10.74 -0.93 -2.91
N ASN A 70 -10.65 0.40 -3.01
CA ASN A 70 -9.38 1.11 -2.81
C ASN A 70 -8.91 1.16 -1.35
N ALA A 71 -9.79 0.92 -0.37
CA ALA A 71 -9.36 0.73 1.01
C ALA A 71 -8.92 -0.73 1.26
N GLY A 72 -9.50 -1.69 0.54
CA GLY A 72 -9.16 -3.10 0.64
C GLY A 72 -7.78 -3.43 0.05
N THR A 73 -7.28 -2.63 -0.90
CA THR A 73 -5.92 -2.79 -1.44
C THR A 73 -4.84 -2.55 -0.39
N ASN A 74 -5.11 -1.74 0.65
CA ASN A 74 -4.20 -1.47 1.76
C ASN A 74 -4.11 -2.57 2.83
N PHE A 75 -4.72 -3.72 2.58
CA PHE A 75 -4.69 -4.83 3.53
C PHE A 75 -3.25 -5.32 3.82
N PRO A 76 -2.32 -5.40 2.85
CA PRO A 76 -0.92 -5.69 3.12
C PRO A 76 -0.25 -4.72 4.09
N GLU A 77 -0.49 -3.42 3.96
CA GLU A 77 0.07 -2.39 4.85
C GLU A 77 -0.40 -2.61 6.29
N LEU A 78 -1.70 -2.89 6.47
CA LEU A 78 -2.26 -3.21 7.79
C LEU A 78 -1.63 -4.47 8.38
N LEU A 79 -1.51 -5.54 7.59
CA LEU A 79 -0.93 -6.80 8.07
C LEU A 79 0.54 -6.67 8.42
N LEU A 80 1.34 -5.99 7.59
CA LEU A 80 2.77 -5.83 7.82
C LEU A 80 3.06 -4.90 8.99
N MET A 81 2.28 -3.82 9.14
CA MET A 81 2.35 -2.98 10.35
C MET A 81 1.98 -3.80 11.59
N GLY A 82 0.88 -4.57 11.54
CA GLY A 82 0.47 -5.42 12.66
C GLY A 82 1.52 -6.47 13.02
N TYR A 83 2.09 -7.16 12.03
CA TYR A 83 3.19 -8.10 12.22
C TYR A 83 4.40 -7.44 12.89
N ALA A 84 4.84 -6.29 12.37
CA ALA A 84 5.97 -5.54 12.94
C ALA A 84 5.73 -5.13 14.39
N LEU A 85 4.52 -4.67 14.73
CA LEU A 85 4.18 -4.33 16.12
C LEU A 85 4.17 -5.56 17.04
N LEU A 86 3.68 -6.71 16.56
CA LEU A 86 3.67 -7.97 17.33
C LEU A 86 5.07 -8.53 17.64
N ILE A 87 6.09 -8.09 16.91
CA ILE A 87 7.49 -8.43 17.16
C ILE A 87 8.26 -7.28 17.83
N GLY A 88 7.56 -6.25 18.33
CA GLY A 88 8.16 -5.12 19.06
C GLY A 88 8.79 -4.04 18.17
N HIS A 89 8.63 -4.12 16.84
CA HIS A 89 9.21 -3.17 15.89
C HIS A 89 8.20 -2.07 15.52
N TRP A 90 8.27 -0.96 16.26
CA TRP A 90 7.41 0.20 16.05
C TRP A 90 7.62 0.91 14.69
N GLY A 91 8.79 0.71 14.07
CA GLY A 91 9.08 1.18 12.71
C GLY A 91 8.07 0.69 11.65
N GLY A 92 7.28 -0.34 11.96
CA GLY A 92 6.17 -0.81 11.13
C GLY A 92 5.11 0.26 10.82
N ILE A 93 4.95 1.29 11.68
CA ILE A 93 4.06 2.44 11.42
C ILE A 93 4.55 3.26 10.22
N GLY A 94 5.85 3.23 9.94
CA GLY A 94 6.44 3.88 8.76
C GLY A 94 5.93 3.31 7.45
N ASN A 95 5.53 2.04 7.41
CA ASN A 95 5.07 1.37 6.19
C ASN A 95 3.78 2.00 5.60
N PRO A 96 2.66 2.10 6.34
CA PRO A 96 1.46 2.76 5.82
C PRO A 96 1.73 4.25 5.49
N LEU A 97 2.51 4.96 6.32
CA LEU A 97 2.83 6.38 6.05
C LEU A 97 3.68 6.57 4.77
N GLY A 98 4.66 5.70 4.53
CA GLY A 98 5.48 5.68 3.33
C GLY A 98 4.71 5.25 2.08
N SER A 99 3.70 4.39 2.24
CA SER A 99 2.82 3.95 1.15
C SER A 99 2.02 5.09 0.53
N ASN A 100 1.83 6.22 1.25
CA ASN A 100 1.20 7.41 0.67
C ASN A 100 1.98 8.00 -0.51
N LEU A 101 3.31 7.96 -0.44
CA LEU A 101 4.17 8.39 -1.54
C LEU A 101 4.21 7.33 -2.65
N ALA A 102 4.31 6.06 -2.27
CA ALA A 102 4.29 4.93 -3.22
C ALA A 102 3.03 4.96 -4.08
N ASN A 103 1.86 5.20 -3.49
CA ASN A 103 0.60 5.31 -4.20
C ASN A 103 0.56 6.47 -5.19
N ILE A 104 1.10 7.64 -4.84
CA ILE A 104 1.20 8.77 -5.79
C ILE A 104 2.06 8.34 -6.98
N TYR A 105 3.21 7.74 -6.72
CA TYR A 105 4.13 7.30 -7.76
C TYR A 105 3.52 6.20 -8.64
N LEU A 106 3.01 5.13 -8.02
CA LEU A 106 2.49 3.96 -8.72
C LEU A 106 1.16 4.25 -9.42
N VAL A 107 0.20 4.88 -8.74
CA VAL A 107 -1.16 5.04 -9.27
C VAL A 107 -1.30 6.28 -10.15
N LEU A 108 -0.65 7.40 -9.82
CA LEU A 108 -0.81 8.65 -10.59
C LEU A 108 0.23 8.83 -11.69
N LEU A 109 1.35 8.09 -11.65
CA LEU A 109 2.41 8.18 -12.66
C LEU A 109 2.62 6.86 -13.39
N ILE A 110 2.92 5.76 -12.69
CA ILE A 110 3.26 4.48 -13.34
C ILE A 110 2.04 3.84 -14.01
N ALA A 111 0.87 3.79 -13.37
CA ALA A 111 -0.32 3.18 -13.96
C ALA A 111 -0.74 3.86 -15.29
N PRO A 112 -0.85 5.20 -15.39
CA PRO A 112 -1.09 5.88 -16.65
C PRO A 112 -0.05 5.57 -17.73
N LEU A 113 1.24 5.64 -17.40
CA LEU A 113 2.32 5.34 -18.35
C LEU A 113 2.27 3.89 -18.83
N TRP A 114 2.03 2.95 -17.91
CA TRP A 114 1.91 1.53 -18.22
C TRP A 114 0.75 1.26 -19.18
N ILE A 115 -0.41 1.88 -18.95
CA ILE A 115 -1.55 1.75 -19.86
C ILE A 115 -1.33 2.51 -21.17
N ALA A 116 -0.54 3.57 -21.18
CA ALA A 116 -0.16 4.23 -22.42
C ALA A 116 0.71 3.33 -23.32
N VAL A 117 1.60 2.54 -22.73
CA VAL A 117 2.48 1.62 -23.46
C VAL A 117 1.79 0.30 -23.81
N THR A 118 0.96 -0.23 -22.91
CA THR A 118 0.42 -1.61 -23.03
C THR A 118 -1.09 -1.68 -23.32
N GLY A 119 -1.79 -0.55 -23.26
CA GLY A 119 -3.25 -0.50 -23.37
C GLY A 119 -3.74 -0.34 -24.82
N PRO A 120 -4.92 -0.92 -25.16
CA PRO A 120 -5.45 -0.91 -26.53
C PRO A 120 -5.82 0.48 -27.06
N SER A 121 -5.88 1.52 -26.22
CA SER A 121 -6.25 2.89 -26.60
C SER A 121 -5.25 3.96 -26.13
N GLY A 122 -4.05 3.57 -25.68
CA GLY A 122 -3.00 4.50 -25.28
C GLY A 122 -3.26 5.31 -23.99
N GLY A 123 -4.34 5.03 -23.24
CA GLY A 123 -4.58 5.43 -21.83
C GLY A 123 -4.74 6.93 -21.50
N PHE A 124 -3.97 7.79 -22.17
CA PHE A 124 -3.91 9.23 -21.93
C PHE A 124 -5.15 9.99 -22.40
N GLY A 125 -5.85 9.49 -23.43
CA GLY A 125 -7.01 10.17 -24.01
C GLY A 125 -8.08 10.48 -22.97
N ARG A 126 -8.43 9.48 -22.15
CA ARG A 126 -9.44 9.62 -21.11
C ARG A 126 -8.98 10.43 -19.92
N LEU A 127 -7.76 10.21 -19.43
CA LEU A 127 -7.20 11.02 -18.34
C LEU A 127 -7.11 12.50 -18.71
N LYS A 128 -6.84 12.81 -19.98
CA LYS A 128 -6.86 14.18 -20.52
C LYS A 128 -8.28 14.75 -20.55
N SER A 129 -9.28 13.96 -20.97
CA SER A 129 -10.68 14.40 -20.94
C SER A 129 -11.23 14.57 -19.52
N GLU A 130 -10.72 13.80 -18.56
CA GLU A 130 -11.13 13.79 -17.15
C GLU A 130 -10.21 14.67 -16.27
N PHE A 131 -9.62 15.72 -16.83
CA PHE A 131 -8.60 16.53 -16.13
C PHE A 131 -9.08 17.09 -14.78
N LYS A 132 -10.38 17.45 -14.66
CA LYS A 132 -10.96 17.89 -13.39
C LYS A 132 -10.92 16.78 -12.32
N LEU A 133 -11.23 15.54 -12.72
CA LEU A 133 -11.20 14.37 -11.86
C LEU A 133 -9.77 14.03 -11.44
N VAL A 134 -8.83 14.04 -12.39
CA VAL A 134 -7.39 13.85 -12.14
C VAL A 134 -6.89 14.89 -11.14
N LYS A 135 -7.13 16.17 -11.41
CA LYS A 135 -6.71 17.27 -10.54
C LYS A 135 -7.25 17.11 -9.11
N LYS A 136 -8.51 16.70 -8.94
CA LYS A 136 -9.10 16.51 -7.60
C LYS A 136 -8.35 15.43 -6.81
N HIS A 137 -8.08 14.28 -7.44
CA HIS A 137 -7.44 13.14 -6.77
C HIS A 137 -5.96 13.39 -6.52
N VAL A 138 -5.26 14.08 -7.44
CA VAL A 138 -3.87 14.51 -7.24
C VAL A 138 -3.76 15.45 -6.04
N ILE A 139 -4.60 16.48 -5.96
CA ILE A 139 -4.59 17.42 -4.83
C ILE A 139 -4.89 16.69 -3.52
N ALA A 140 -5.92 15.84 -3.50
CA ALA A 140 -6.25 15.06 -2.31
C ALA A 140 -5.09 14.14 -1.88
N ALA A 141 -4.46 13.43 -2.82
CA ALA A 141 -3.34 12.54 -2.53
C ALA A 141 -2.11 13.31 -2.00
N LEU A 142 -1.78 14.47 -2.59
CA LEU A 142 -0.67 15.33 -2.14
C LEU A 142 -0.90 15.90 -0.74
N VAL A 143 -2.13 16.36 -0.44
CA VAL A 143 -2.49 16.83 0.90
C VAL A 143 -2.35 15.71 1.92
N LEU A 144 -2.85 14.51 1.63
CA LEU A 144 -2.73 13.34 2.51
C LEU A 144 -1.29 12.87 2.69
N TRP A 145 -0.47 12.95 1.64
CA TRP A 145 0.96 12.68 1.73
C TRP A 145 1.69 13.71 2.59
N LEU A 146 1.32 14.99 2.53
CA LEU A 146 1.87 16.01 3.42
C LEU A 146 1.54 15.70 4.88
N PHE A 147 0.29 15.34 5.20
CA PHE A 147 -0.08 14.89 6.54
C PHE A 147 0.75 13.68 6.99
N ALA A 148 0.89 12.67 6.13
CA ALA A 148 1.70 11.48 6.43
C ALA A 148 3.18 11.82 6.70
N THR A 149 3.75 12.73 5.90
CA THR A 149 5.13 13.16 6.02
C THR A 149 5.37 13.91 7.33
N ILE A 150 4.48 14.84 7.70
CA ILE A 150 4.60 15.58 8.95
C ILE A 150 4.36 14.64 10.14
N ALA A 151 3.40 13.73 10.06
CA ALA A 151 3.16 12.73 11.10
C ALA A 151 4.39 11.83 11.30
N MET A 152 4.98 11.31 10.22
CA MET A 152 6.20 10.48 10.30
C MET A 152 7.37 11.25 10.92
N ARG A 153 7.60 12.51 10.50
CA ARG A 153 8.65 13.36 11.07
C ARG A 153 8.43 13.71 12.53
N SER A 154 7.18 13.90 12.93
CA SER A 154 6.84 14.14 14.34
C SER A 154 7.06 12.89 15.18
N LEU A 155 6.83 11.70 14.63
CA LEU A 155 6.93 10.45 15.36
C LEU A 155 8.39 9.99 15.51
N ALA A 156 9.21 10.17 14.49
CA ALA A 156 10.63 9.81 14.48
C ALA A 156 11.48 10.77 15.34
N SER A 157 12.35 10.25 16.22
CA SER A 157 13.36 11.04 16.92
C SER A 157 14.49 11.47 15.99
N ASP A 158 15.22 12.51 16.39
CA ASP A 158 16.44 12.97 15.70
C ASP A 158 17.37 11.80 15.37
N GLY A 159 17.76 11.73 14.08
CA GLY A 159 18.88 10.92 13.54
C GLY A 159 18.72 9.40 13.53
N GLU A 160 18.22 8.79 14.61
CA GLU A 160 18.28 7.34 14.85
C GLU A 160 16.94 6.61 14.63
N GLY A 161 15.85 7.32 14.36
CA GLY A 161 14.57 6.71 13.99
C GLY A 161 13.83 5.99 15.13
N GLN A 162 14.22 6.23 16.39
CA GLN A 162 13.46 5.75 17.54
C GLN A 162 12.18 6.59 17.72
N LEU A 163 11.06 5.96 18.06
CA LEU A 163 9.77 6.66 18.12
C LEU A 163 9.60 7.28 19.51
N GLN A 164 9.31 8.58 19.55
CA GLN A 164 9.08 9.29 20.82
C GLN A 164 7.61 9.23 21.20
N ALA A 165 7.27 8.48 22.27
CA ALA A 165 5.92 8.42 22.81
C ALA A 165 5.34 9.82 23.14
N ALA A 166 6.20 10.76 23.55
CA ALA A 166 5.84 12.16 23.79
C ALA A 166 5.23 12.85 22.56
N ASN A 167 5.62 12.46 21.34
CA ASN A 167 5.16 13.05 20.09
C ASN A 167 4.08 12.20 19.39
N ALA A 168 3.69 11.07 19.98
CA ALA A 168 2.65 10.20 19.44
C ALA A 168 1.29 10.92 19.33
N GLY A 169 0.99 11.82 20.27
CA GLY A 169 -0.23 12.63 20.26
C GLY A 169 -0.33 13.55 19.04
N VAL A 170 0.76 14.23 18.66
CA VAL A 170 0.80 15.10 17.49
C VAL A 170 0.63 14.29 16.19
N SER A 171 1.35 13.17 16.09
CA SER A 171 1.28 12.28 14.93
C SER A 171 -0.12 11.68 14.76
N LEU A 172 -0.74 11.25 15.87
CA LEU A 172 -2.11 10.73 15.90
C LEU A 172 -3.12 11.80 15.45
N ALA A 173 -2.97 13.05 15.95
CA ALA A 173 -3.83 14.16 15.55
C ALA A 173 -3.71 14.49 14.06
N LEU A 174 -2.49 14.51 13.52
CA LEU A 174 -2.24 14.75 12.09
C LEU A 174 -2.87 13.66 11.21
N CYS A 175 -2.67 12.38 11.54
CA CYS A 175 -3.29 11.28 10.82
C CYS A 175 -4.82 11.33 10.91
N ALA A 176 -5.37 11.66 12.09
CA ALA A 176 -6.82 11.79 12.30
C ALA A 176 -7.42 12.94 11.48
N VAL A 177 -6.82 14.13 11.51
CA VAL A 177 -7.28 15.28 10.73
C VAL A 177 -7.24 14.96 9.23
N GLY A 178 -6.15 14.36 8.74
CA GLY A 178 -6.05 13.94 7.34
C GLY A 178 -7.12 12.91 6.95
N PHE A 179 -7.28 11.85 7.75
CA PHE A 179 -8.24 10.78 7.50
C PHE A 179 -9.70 11.27 7.55
N PHE A 180 -10.12 11.90 8.64
CA PHE A 180 -11.50 12.38 8.80
C PHE A 180 -11.82 13.54 7.84
N GLY A 181 -10.85 14.44 7.59
CA GLY A 181 -10.96 15.48 6.58
C GLY A 181 -11.24 14.90 5.19
N PHE A 182 -10.50 13.85 4.81
CA PHE A 182 -10.75 13.13 3.56
C PHE A 182 -12.12 12.45 3.54
N LEU A 183 -12.56 11.80 4.62
CA LEU A 183 -13.89 11.17 4.66
C LEU A 183 -15.02 12.19 4.48
N ILE A 184 -14.89 13.39 5.07
CA ILE A 184 -15.86 14.48 4.89
C ILE A 184 -15.85 14.94 3.44
N TRP A 185 -14.67 15.17 2.87
CA TRP A 185 -14.51 15.54 1.46
C TRP A 185 -15.11 14.48 0.52
N ALA A 186 -14.76 13.21 0.71
CA ALA A 186 -15.23 12.10 -0.13
C ALA A 186 -16.75 11.91 -0.05
N ARG A 187 -17.34 12.09 1.14
CA ARG A 187 -18.80 12.10 1.31
C ARG A 187 -19.47 13.23 0.52
N ARG A 188 -18.88 14.43 0.56
CA ARG A 188 -19.40 15.61 -0.17
C ARG A 188 -19.25 15.44 -1.69
N ASP A 189 -18.10 14.95 -2.14
CA ASP A 189 -17.82 14.74 -3.56
C ASP A 189 -18.76 13.68 -4.16
N ARG A 190 -18.93 12.55 -3.47
CA ARG A 190 -19.87 11.50 -3.87
C ARG A 190 -21.31 11.97 -3.99
N ARG A 191 -21.76 12.88 -3.11
CA ARG A 191 -23.11 13.47 -3.20
C ARG A 191 -23.27 14.41 -4.39
N ARG A 192 -22.17 15.04 -4.84
CA ARG A 192 -22.18 15.99 -5.95
C ARG A 192 -22.02 15.33 -7.32
N ASN A 193 -21.31 14.20 -7.39
CA ASN A 193 -21.00 13.50 -8.64
C ASN A 193 -21.47 12.02 -8.58
N PRO A 194 -22.76 11.71 -8.30
CA PRO A 194 -23.22 10.34 -8.10
C PRO A 194 -22.95 9.41 -9.29
N GLU A 195 -23.02 9.92 -10.52
CA GLU A 195 -22.76 9.19 -11.76
C GLU A 195 -21.35 8.57 -11.82
N VAL A 196 -20.39 9.19 -11.16
CA VAL A 196 -18.99 8.73 -11.10
C VAL A 196 -18.82 7.57 -10.10
N TYR A 197 -19.66 7.50 -9.07
CA TYR A 197 -19.56 6.51 -7.98
C TYR A 197 -20.57 5.37 -8.11
N GLU A 198 -21.68 5.57 -8.83
CA GLU A 198 -22.73 4.56 -9.03
C GLU A 198 -22.68 3.91 -10.42
N GLY A 199 -21.86 4.45 -11.32
CA GLY A 199 -21.64 3.91 -12.65
C GLY A 199 -20.92 2.56 -12.64
N ASP A 200 -20.80 1.96 -13.83
CA ASP A 200 -20.19 0.64 -13.97
C ASP A 200 -18.68 0.69 -13.66
N ASP A 201 -18.34 0.10 -12.52
CA ASP A 201 -16.97 -0.10 -12.04
C ASP A 201 -16.34 -1.40 -12.56
N GLY A 202 -17.08 -2.17 -13.37
CA GLY A 202 -16.69 -3.42 -14.01
C GLY A 202 -16.49 -4.60 -13.04
N PHE A 203 -17.05 -4.53 -11.84
CA PHE A 203 -17.12 -5.66 -10.91
C PHE A 203 -18.52 -6.30 -10.99
N SER A 204 -18.57 -7.63 -11.08
CA SER A 204 -19.81 -8.38 -11.31
C SER A 204 -20.12 -9.40 -10.21
N SER A 205 -19.20 -9.66 -9.27
CA SER A 205 -19.47 -10.60 -8.19
C SER A 205 -20.65 -10.16 -7.32
N ALA A 206 -21.45 -11.14 -6.89
CA ALA A 206 -22.43 -10.94 -5.83
C ALA A 206 -21.76 -10.73 -4.46
N GLY A 207 -20.50 -11.13 -4.28
CA GLY A 207 -19.77 -11.00 -3.02
C GLY A 207 -19.86 -12.26 -2.17
N ASN A 208 -18.76 -13.00 -2.10
CA ASN A 208 -18.60 -14.20 -1.30
C ASN A 208 -17.55 -13.92 -0.21
N PHE A 209 -18.00 -13.86 1.04
CA PHE A 209 -17.14 -13.54 2.18
C PHE A 209 -16.01 -14.56 2.39
N LYS A 210 -16.26 -15.85 2.18
CA LYS A 210 -15.21 -16.88 2.30
C LYS A 210 -14.14 -16.70 1.24
N ARG A 211 -14.54 -16.40 0.00
CA ARG A 211 -13.60 -16.11 -1.08
C ARG A 211 -12.85 -14.80 -0.81
N LEU A 212 -13.52 -13.74 -0.35
CA LEU A 212 -12.87 -12.48 0.05
C LEU A 212 -11.77 -12.74 1.09
N LEU A 213 -12.07 -13.47 2.17
CA LEU A 213 -11.10 -13.77 3.21
C LEU A 213 -9.89 -14.54 2.65
N ARG A 214 -10.13 -15.53 1.79
CA ARG A 214 -9.05 -16.26 1.12
C ARG A 214 -8.19 -15.34 0.26
N MET A 215 -8.80 -14.43 -0.52
CA MET A 215 -8.06 -13.51 -1.38
C MET A 215 -7.23 -12.51 -0.56
N LEU A 216 -7.79 -11.99 0.54
CA LEU A 216 -7.07 -11.13 1.48
C LEU A 216 -5.87 -11.85 2.10
N LEU A 217 -6.05 -13.09 2.55
CA LEU A 217 -4.95 -13.90 3.12
C LEU A 217 -3.83 -14.15 2.12
N VAL A 218 -4.17 -14.61 0.91
CA VAL A 218 -3.16 -14.83 -0.15
C VAL A 218 -2.45 -13.52 -0.48
N LEU A 219 -3.21 -12.43 -0.60
CA LEU A 219 -2.65 -11.12 -0.89
C LEU A 219 -1.64 -10.70 0.19
N GLY A 220 -2.06 -10.74 1.46
CA GLY A 220 -1.23 -10.40 2.60
C GLY A 220 0.06 -11.23 2.70
N ILE A 221 -0.06 -12.56 2.58
CA ILE A 221 1.09 -13.47 2.63
C ILE A 221 2.04 -13.23 1.44
N SER A 222 1.49 -13.03 0.24
CA SER A 222 2.32 -12.77 -0.96
C SER A 222 3.08 -11.45 -0.87
N SER A 223 2.42 -10.37 -0.41
CA SER A 223 3.09 -9.08 -0.18
C SER A 223 4.13 -9.19 0.94
N ALA A 224 3.84 -9.92 2.01
CA ALA A 224 4.80 -10.16 3.09
C ALA A 224 6.02 -10.96 2.61
N ALA A 225 5.83 -11.98 1.78
CA ALA A 225 6.92 -12.76 1.22
C ALA A 225 7.85 -11.92 0.34
N ILE A 226 7.30 -11.05 -0.53
CA ILE A 226 8.13 -10.12 -1.31
C ILE A 226 8.85 -9.15 -0.38
N ASN A 227 8.19 -8.64 0.66
CA ASN A 227 8.82 -7.75 1.63
C ASN A 227 9.96 -8.44 2.39
N TRP A 228 9.80 -9.69 2.83
CA TRP A 228 10.88 -10.47 3.47
C TRP A 228 12.06 -10.72 2.54
N ILE A 229 11.80 -11.05 1.27
CA ILE A 229 12.85 -11.18 0.25
C ILE A 229 13.59 -9.85 0.10
N PHE A 230 12.88 -8.74 0.03
CA PHE A 230 13.47 -7.41 -0.09
C PHE A 230 14.35 -7.05 1.12
N LEU A 231 13.86 -7.32 2.33
CA LEU A 231 14.60 -7.08 3.57
C LEU A 231 15.88 -7.94 3.62
N ALA A 232 15.78 -9.23 3.32
CA ALA A 232 16.92 -10.15 3.32
C ALA A 232 17.99 -9.75 2.29
N VAL A 233 17.57 -9.36 1.08
CA VAL A 233 18.49 -8.85 0.05
C VAL A 233 19.13 -7.53 0.51
N SER A 234 18.37 -6.63 1.12
CA SER A 234 18.91 -5.36 1.63
C SER A 234 19.96 -5.57 2.72
N GLU A 235 19.76 -6.58 3.58
CA GLU A 235 20.71 -6.93 4.65
C GLU A 235 21.99 -7.55 4.08
N LEU A 236 21.86 -8.58 3.24
CA LEU A 236 22.98 -9.30 2.63
C LEU A 236 23.88 -8.41 1.77
N TYR A 237 23.31 -7.45 1.06
CA TYR A 237 24.04 -6.58 0.14
C TYR A 237 24.13 -5.14 0.65
N SER A 238 23.90 -4.91 1.95
CA SER A 238 23.85 -3.57 2.56
C SER A 238 25.10 -2.74 2.26
N ASP A 239 26.30 -3.31 2.39
CA ASP A 239 27.56 -2.64 2.09
C ASP A 239 27.68 -2.24 0.62
N SER A 240 27.37 -3.17 -0.30
CA SER A 240 27.42 -2.91 -1.74
C SER A 240 26.40 -1.87 -2.18
N LEU A 241 25.17 -1.95 -1.66
CA LEU A 241 24.10 -1.01 -1.99
C LEU A 241 24.37 0.37 -1.37
N SER A 242 24.93 0.42 -0.15
CA SER A 242 25.33 1.66 0.51
C SER A 242 26.49 2.35 -0.19
N GLN A 243 27.46 1.59 -0.74
CA GLN A 243 28.52 2.14 -1.58
C GLN A 243 27.99 2.68 -2.91
N LEU A 244 27.03 1.99 -3.53
CA LEU A 244 26.47 2.36 -4.83
C LEU A 244 25.58 3.61 -4.76
N PHE A 245 24.66 3.66 -3.78
CA PHE A 245 23.66 4.73 -3.69
C PHE A 245 24.04 5.83 -2.68
N GLY A 246 25.00 5.56 -1.80
CA GLY A 246 25.27 6.35 -0.60
C GLY A 246 24.35 5.97 0.55
N VAL A 247 24.90 5.90 1.77
CA VAL A 247 24.23 5.43 3.00
C VAL A 247 22.85 6.08 3.22
N ARG A 248 22.79 7.42 3.07
CA ARG A 248 21.54 8.18 3.27
C ARG A 248 20.50 7.82 2.21
N THR A 249 20.89 7.77 0.94
CA THR A 249 19.99 7.42 -0.17
C THR A 249 19.48 6.00 -0.01
N PHE A 250 20.35 5.05 0.35
CA PHE A 250 19.97 3.65 0.55
C PHE A 250 18.95 3.49 1.67
N ALA A 251 19.13 4.18 2.81
CA ALA A 251 18.15 4.17 3.89
C ALA A 251 16.77 4.68 3.42
N TYR A 252 16.72 5.78 2.66
CA TYR A 252 15.45 6.27 2.09
C TYR A 252 14.86 5.32 1.05
N LEU A 253 15.69 4.74 0.18
CA LEU A 253 15.27 3.77 -0.82
C LEU A 253 14.68 2.53 -0.15
N HIS A 254 15.24 2.10 0.97
CA HIS A 254 14.79 0.94 1.71
C HIS A 254 13.34 1.08 2.20
N TYR A 255 13.03 2.21 2.86
CA TYR A 255 11.67 2.51 3.29
C TYR A 255 10.70 2.70 2.12
N PHE A 256 11.17 3.30 1.02
CA PHE A 256 10.34 3.53 -0.17
C PHE A 256 10.05 2.23 -0.94
N VAL A 257 11.03 1.34 -1.10
CA VAL A 257 10.83 0.08 -1.82
C VAL A 257 9.95 -0.88 -1.02
N GLY A 258 10.09 -0.93 0.30
CA GLY A 258 9.17 -1.67 1.16
C GLY A 258 7.72 -1.23 0.96
N SER A 259 7.47 0.08 0.91
CA SER A 259 6.12 0.60 0.66
C SER A 259 5.65 0.41 -0.78
N LEU A 260 6.55 0.41 -1.78
CA LEU A 260 6.20 0.07 -3.17
C LEU A 260 5.67 -1.37 -3.29
N VAL A 261 6.27 -2.32 -2.58
CA VAL A 261 5.85 -3.74 -2.59
C VAL A 261 4.43 -3.86 -2.04
N THR A 262 4.11 -3.15 -0.96
CA THR A 262 2.78 -3.20 -0.36
C THR A 262 1.72 -2.49 -1.17
N SER A 263 2.12 -1.52 -2.02
CA SER A 263 1.23 -0.77 -2.92
C SER A 263 1.09 -1.36 -4.34
N LEU A 264 1.63 -2.55 -4.60
CA LEU A 264 1.37 -3.30 -5.85
C LEU A 264 -0.12 -3.65 -6.10
N PRO A 265 -0.95 -3.92 -5.07
CA PRO A 265 -2.38 -4.17 -5.25
C PRO A 265 -3.12 -2.96 -5.82
N GLU A 266 -2.82 -1.76 -5.29
CA GLU A 266 -3.31 -0.47 -5.78
C GLU A 266 -2.97 -0.29 -7.26
N LEU A 267 -1.71 -0.53 -7.63
CA LEU A 267 -1.26 -0.47 -9.02
C LEU A 267 -2.06 -1.44 -9.91
N THR A 268 -2.30 -2.66 -9.44
CA THR A 268 -3.03 -3.67 -10.20
C THR A 268 -4.49 -3.27 -10.44
N VAL A 269 -5.19 -2.84 -9.38
CA VAL A 269 -6.58 -2.38 -9.51
C VAL A 269 -6.66 -1.13 -10.39
N ALA A 270 -5.74 -0.18 -10.24
CA ALA A 270 -5.72 1.04 -11.05
C ALA A 270 -5.47 0.76 -12.53
N THR A 271 -4.48 -0.07 -12.86
CA THR A 271 -4.19 -0.43 -14.25
C THR A 271 -5.35 -1.17 -14.91
N ARG A 272 -6.00 -2.11 -14.20
CA ARG A 272 -7.19 -2.80 -14.71
C ARG A 272 -8.36 -1.83 -14.95
N ALA A 273 -8.58 -0.89 -14.04
CA ALA A 273 -9.65 0.09 -14.17
C ALA A 273 -9.40 1.05 -15.33
N LEU A 274 -8.16 1.55 -15.50
CA LEU A 274 -7.80 2.43 -16.62
C LEU A 274 -7.98 1.77 -18.00
N ARG A 275 -7.84 0.43 -18.11
CA ARG A 275 -8.08 -0.30 -19.36
C ARG A 275 -9.53 -0.25 -19.86
N ARG A 276 -10.49 0.02 -18.98
CA ARG A 276 -11.93 0.02 -19.32
C ARG A 276 -12.39 1.31 -19.99
N ASP A 277 -11.59 2.38 -19.90
CA ASP A 277 -11.87 3.65 -20.57
C ASP A 277 -13.28 4.22 -20.29
N THR A 278 -13.74 4.12 -19.03
CA THR A 278 -14.99 4.74 -18.56
C THR A 278 -14.71 5.74 -17.43
N THR A 279 -15.54 6.77 -17.29
CA THR A 279 -15.41 7.76 -16.20
C THR A 279 -15.47 7.13 -14.80
N PRO A 280 -16.38 6.18 -14.49
CA PRO A 280 -16.37 5.47 -13.22
C PRO A 280 -15.09 4.65 -12.99
N SER A 281 -14.54 4.03 -14.04
CA SER A 281 -13.27 3.28 -13.95
C SER A 281 -12.06 4.21 -13.78
N ALA A 282 -12.05 5.37 -14.42
CA ALA A 282 -11.02 6.40 -14.21
C ALA A 282 -11.06 6.91 -12.76
N ASN A 283 -12.25 7.14 -12.21
CA ASN A 283 -12.42 7.48 -10.79
C ASN A 283 -11.97 6.33 -9.88
N LEU A 284 -12.30 5.08 -10.19
CA LEU A 284 -11.83 3.92 -9.44
C LEU A 284 -10.29 3.87 -9.39
N ALA A 285 -9.63 4.07 -10.52
CA ALA A 285 -8.17 4.10 -10.62
C ALA A 285 -7.55 5.25 -9.83
N LEU A 286 -8.02 6.48 -10.05
CA LEU A 286 -7.46 7.69 -9.40
C LEU A 286 -7.77 7.72 -7.89
N ALA A 287 -8.93 7.20 -7.49
CA ALA A 287 -9.27 6.98 -6.09
C ALA A 287 -8.30 5.98 -5.43
N GLY A 288 -7.66 5.10 -6.19
CA GLY A 288 -6.56 4.25 -5.72
C GLY A 288 -5.40 5.03 -5.11
N ALA A 289 -5.16 6.29 -5.49
CA ALA A 289 -4.18 7.12 -4.80
C ALA A 289 -4.79 7.82 -3.57
N SER A 290 -5.90 8.52 -3.74
CA SER A 290 -6.43 9.37 -2.67
C SER A 290 -7.11 8.60 -1.54
N VAL A 291 -7.91 7.57 -1.87
CA VAL A 291 -8.58 6.73 -0.87
C VAL A 291 -7.54 5.87 -0.16
N SER A 292 -6.62 5.25 -0.91
CA SER A 292 -5.56 4.44 -0.31
C SER A 292 -4.69 5.26 0.64
N ASN A 293 -4.30 6.49 0.26
CA ASN A 293 -3.56 7.39 1.15
C ASN A 293 -4.31 7.75 2.44
N ALA A 294 -5.63 7.93 2.37
CA ALA A 294 -6.44 8.17 3.55
C ALA A 294 -6.53 6.90 4.41
N THR A 295 -6.75 5.74 3.80
CA THR A 295 -6.78 4.44 4.48
C THR A 295 -5.47 4.19 5.22
N ASN A 296 -4.33 4.46 4.58
CA ASN A 296 -3.01 4.38 5.19
C ASN A 296 -2.82 5.32 6.39
N LEU A 297 -3.34 6.55 6.36
CA LEU A 297 -3.37 7.39 7.57
C LEU A 297 -4.22 6.74 8.68
N GLY A 298 -5.36 6.15 8.34
CA GLY A 298 -6.19 5.40 9.28
C GLY A 298 -5.49 4.17 9.87
N ILE A 299 -4.75 3.42 9.05
CA ILE A 299 -3.91 2.30 9.49
C ILE A 299 -2.80 2.80 10.42
N ALA A 300 -2.12 3.89 10.06
CA ALA A 300 -1.08 4.48 10.91
C ALA A 300 -1.63 4.99 12.25
N MET A 301 -2.84 5.57 12.29
CA MET A 301 -3.51 5.90 13.55
C MET A 301 -3.70 4.66 14.43
N LEU A 302 -4.20 3.58 13.84
CA LEU A 302 -4.36 2.32 14.56
C LEU A 302 -3.01 1.80 15.07
N GLY A 303 -1.97 1.86 14.25
CA GLY A 303 -0.62 1.48 14.63
C GLY A 303 -0.07 2.27 15.82
N ILE A 304 -0.22 3.59 15.81
CA ILE A 304 0.18 4.46 16.92
C ILE A 304 -0.58 4.11 18.20
N LEU A 305 -1.90 3.90 18.10
CA LEU A 305 -2.72 3.51 19.26
C LEU A 305 -2.31 2.15 19.84
N LEU A 306 -2.09 1.15 18.98
CA LEU A 306 -1.63 -0.17 19.39
C LEU A 306 -0.24 -0.11 20.03
N ALA A 307 0.68 0.66 19.45
CA ALA A 307 2.01 0.83 19.98
C ALA A 307 1.99 1.46 21.39
N LEU A 308 1.19 2.52 21.59
CA LEU A 308 0.99 3.13 22.91
C LEU A 308 0.38 2.15 23.91
N LEU A 309 -0.56 1.30 23.48
CA LEU A 309 -1.14 0.26 24.34
C LEU A 309 -0.09 -0.77 24.78
N PHE A 310 0.74 -1.26 23.85
CA PHE A 310 1.82 -2.21 24.16
C PHE A 310 2.85 -1.60 25.11
N GLN A 311 3.20 -0.32 24.93
CA GLN A 311 4.08 0.40 25.85
C GLN A 311 3.52 0.48 27.27
N ILE A 312 2.22 0.71 27.41
CA ILE A 312 1.54 0.80 28.70
C ILE A 312 1.45 -0.58 29.38
N SER A 313 1.34 -1.67 28.60
CA SER A 313 1.33 -3.03 29.15
C SER A 313 2.71 -3.55 29.56
N GLY A 314 3.80 -2.81 29.29
CA GLY A 314 5.17 -3.24 29.59
C GLY A 314 5.70 -4.33 28.67
N GLU A 315 5.11 -4.47 27.47
CA GLU A 315 5.60 -5.32 26.38
C GLU A 315 6.43 -4.51 25.36
#